data_AF-A0A2A5VV70-F1
#
_entry.id   AF-A0A2A5VV70-F1
#
_cell.length_a   1.000
_cell.length_b   1.000
_cell.length_c   1.000
_cell.angle_alpha   90.00
_cell.angle_beta   90.00
_cell.angle_gamma   90.00
#
_symmetry.space_group_name_H-M   'P 1'
#
loop_
_entity.id
_entity.type
_entity.pdbx_description
1 polymer ?
#
loop_
_entity_poly.entity_id
_entity_poly.type
_entity_poly.pdbx_seq_one_letter_code
_entity_poly.pdbx_strand_id
1 'polypeptide(L)'
;MAGVSSSGVGRIYIKVGSEEIDLSGSAREVNDAWLNITKQDTWQSTLSRIRLARQEAIERAREVALKSGIPERGSAFRRLMDTCGIDKKSDVILAAIHYLRSVEKESDTPPRDIKRLIVQSEKWDEDEVAKWNMSLYINRMMEGGAALLEYPGDQPEKNRFVVLTDAGLDHLEKMSL
;
A
#
# COMPACT_ATOMS: atom_id res chain seq x y z
N MET A 1 -24.18 28.52 29.85
CA MET A 1 -24.67 27.28 29.23
C MET A 1 -24.90 27.52 27.75
N ALA A 2 -24.47 26.55 26.91
CA ALA A 2 -24.73 26.32 25.46
C ALA A 2 -24.49 27.49 24.47
N GLY A 3 -23.70 27.41 23.39
CA GLY A 3 -23.21 26.27 22.62
C GLY A 3 -23.86 26.19 21.22
N VAL A 4 -23.01 26.33 20.17
CA VAL A 4 -23.10 25.66 18.85
C VAL A 4 -24.11 26.23 17.83
N SER A 5 -23.87 26.31 16.52
CA SER A 5 -22.69 26.28 15.63
C SER A 5 -23.22 26.61 14.23
N SER A 6 -22.47 27.35 13.43
CA SER A 6 -22.78 27.61 12.02
C SER A 6 -22.74 26.30 11.22
N SER A 7 -23.93 25.73 10.94
CA SER A 7 -24.11 24.56 10.07
C SER A 7 -24.21 25.03 8.61
N GLY A 8 -23.07 25.14 7.94
CA GLY A 8 -23.02 25.42 6.50
C GLY A 8 -23.47 24.18 5.71
N VAL A 9 -24.77 24.04 5.48
CA VAL A 9 -25.33 23.01 4.60
C VAL A 9 -25.20 23.51 3.15
N GLY A 10 -24.23 22.99 2.40
CA GLY A 10 -24.15 23.17 0.95
C GLY A 10 -24.96 22.07 0.25
N ARG A 11 -26.00 22.45 -0.49
CA ARG A 11 -26.78 21.55 -1.36
C ARG A 11 -26.47 21.88 -2.82
N ILE A 12 -26.24 20.88 -3.65
CA ILE A 12 -26.22 21.03 -5.11
C ILE A 12 -27.27 20.08 -5.69
N TYR A 13 -28.16 20.62 -6.51
CA TYR A 13 -29.26 19.92 -7.17
C TYR A 13 -29.00 19.98 -8.68
N ILE A 14 -28.87 18.83 -9.34
CA ILE A 14 -28.75 18.78 -10.80
C ILE A 14 -29.81 17.82 -11.32
N LYS A 15 -30.73 18.36 -12.12
CA LYS A 15 -31.77 17.59 -12.82
C LYS A 15 -31.38 17.45 -14.29
N VAL A 16 -31.16 16.22 -14.75
CA VAL A 16 -30.98 15.91 -16.17
C VAL A 16 -31.95 14.79 -16.55
N GLY A 17 -33.08 15.16 -17.16
CA GLY A 17 -34.11 14.19 -17.55
C GLY A 17 -34.83 13.53 -16.36
N SER A 18 -35.00 12.21 -16.41
CA SER A 18 -35.75 11.38 -15.43
C SER A 18 -34.86 10.66 -14.40
N GLU A 19 -33.57 11.01 -14.30
CA GLU A 19 -32.67 10.45 -13.29
C GLU A 19 -32.03 11.56 -12.46
N GLU A 20 -32.06 11.37 -11.14
CA GLU A 20 -31.36 12.20 -10.16
C GLU A 20 -30.09 11.44 -9.72
N ILE A 21 -28.92 12.06 -9.88
CA ILE A 21 -27.64 11.49 -9.44
C ILE A 21 -27.10 12.38 -8.31
N ASP A 22 -27.16 11.84 -7.10
CA ASP A 22 -26.47 12.34 -5.91
C ASP A 22 -25.09 11.67 -5.84
N LEU A 23 -24.04 12.46 -5.94
CA LEU A 23 -22.65 12.01 -5.80
C LEU A 23 -21.94 12.90 -4.79
N SER A 24 -22.05 12.52 -3.53
CA SER A 24 -21.08 12.91 -2.51
C SER A 24 -20.73 11.69 -1.67
N GLY A 25 -19.45 11.33 -1.66
CA GLY A 25 -18.89 10.40 -0.68
C GLY A 25 -17.64 11.02 -0.08
N SER A 26 -17.62 11.18 1.25
CA SER A 26 -16.53 11.83 1.97
C SER A 26 -15.56 10.79 2.52
N ALA A 27 -14.31 11.17 2.81
CA ALA A 27 -13.26 10.31 3.38
C ALA A 27 -13.70 9.48 4.62
N ARG A 28 -14.82 9.84 5.28
CA ARG A 28 -15.45 9.04 6.33
C ARG A 28 -16.04 7.72 5.83
N GLU A 29 -16.62 7.64 4.63
CA GLU A 29 -17.24 6.38 4.16
C GLU A 29 -16.20 5.33 3.77
N VAL A 30 -15.08 5.77 3.20
CA VAL A 30 -13.92 4.89 2.96
C VAL A 30 -13.31 4.44 4.29
N ASN A 31 -13.25 5.34 5.29
CA ASN A 31 -12.75 5.03 6.62
C ASN A 31 -13.69 4.10 7.41
N ASP A 32 -15.01 4.25 7.31
CA ASP A 32 -16.01 3.44 8.01
C ASP A 32 -16.17 2.05 7.37
N ALA A 33 -16.01 1.95 6.04
CA ALA A 33 -15.85 0.66 5.37
C ALA A 33 -14.58 -0.05 5.86
N TRP A 34 -13.46 0.68 6.01
CA TRP A 34 -12.19 0.16 6.53
C TRP A 34 -12.23 -0.25 8.02
N LEU A 35 -12.92 0.51 8.87
CA LEU A 35 -13.02 0.23 10.31
C LEU A 35 -13.82 -1.03 10.63
N ASN A 36 -14.75 -1.42 9.75
CA ASN A 36 -15.43 -2.72 9.86
C ASN A 36 -14.57 -3.89 9.34
N ILE A 37 -13.49 -3.60 8.60
CA ILE A 37 -12.59 -4.59 7.97
C ILE A 37 -11.44 -5.01 8.89
N THR A 38 -10.97 -4.16 9.81
CA THR A 38 -9.72 -4.32 10.61
C THR A 38 -9.78 -5.26 11.82
N LYS A 39 -10.79 -6.14 11.94
CA LYS A 39 -10.80 -7.15 13.01
C LYS A 39 -9.89 -8.33 12.63
N GLN A 40 -8.64 -8.29 13.11
CA GLN A 40 -7.61 -9.36 13.05
C GLN A 40 -7.19 -9.78 11.63
N ASP A 41 -6.49 -8.91 10.91
CA ASP A 41 -5.94 -9.26 9.61
C ASP A 41 -4.45 -9.53 9.64
N THR A 42 -4.07 -10.64 9.00
CA THR A 42 -2.68 -10.96 8.72
C THR A 42 -2.19 -10.25 7.45
N TRP A 43 -0.89 -10.27 7.20
CA TRP A 43 -0.30 -9.57 6.05
C TRP A 43 -0.87 -10.07 4.71
N GLN A 44 -0.96 -11.39 4.51
CA GLN A 44 -1.50 -12.01 3.28
C GLN A 44 -2.99 -11.71 3.10
N SER A 45 -3.79 -11.66 4.17
CA SER A 45 -5.22 -11.34 4.05
C SER A 45 -5.40 -9.88 3.60
N THR A 46 -4.68 -8.96 4.22
CA THR A 46 -4.67 -7.54 3.86
C THR A 46 -4.20 -7.33 2.42
N LEU A 47 -3.10 -8.00 2.05
CA LEU A 47 -2.52 -7.88 0.72
C LEU A 47 -3.43 -8.47 -0.37
N SER A 48 -4.09 -9.59 -0.11
CA SER A 48 -5.05 -10.20 -1.02
C SER A 48 -6.26 -9.29 -1.26
N ARG A 49 -6.75 -8.60 -0.22
CA ARG A 49 -7.83 -7.61 -0.36
C ARG A 49 -7.39 -6.40 -1.16
N ILE A 50 -6.17 -5.91 -0.96
CA ILE A 50 -5.63 -4.80 -1.77
C ILE A 50 -5.49 -5.23 -3.24
N ARG A 51 -5.03 -6.46 -3.51
CA ARG A 51 -4.98 -7.02 -4.87
C ARG A 51 -6.37 -7.07 -5.51
N LEU A 52 -7.38 -7.56 -4.78
CA LEU A 52 -8.75 -7.65 -5.28
C LEU A 52 -9.33 -6.26 -5.57
N ALA A 53 -9.20 -5.32 -4.63
CA ALA A 53 -9.64 -3.94 -4.80
C ALA A 53 -8.97 -3.26 -6.01
N ARG A 54 -7.68 -3.54 -6.24
CA ARG A 54 -6.96 -3.07 -7.43
C ARG A 54 -7.49 -3.72 -8.71
N GLN A 55 -7.71 -5.03 -8.72
CA GLN A 55 -8.21 -5.74 -9.90
C GLN A 55 -9.62 -5.25 -10.27
N GLU A 56 -10.51 -5.09 -9.28
CA GLU A 56 -11.83 -4.50 -9.48
C GLU A 56 -11.73 -3.05 -9.97
N ALA A 57 -10.82 -2.25 -9.41
CA ALA A 57 -10.58 -0.90 -9.88
C ALA A 57 -10.03 -0.86 -11.31
N ILE A 58 -9.15 -1.79 -11.71
CA ILE A 58 -8.62 -1.91 -13.08
C ILE A 58 -9.73 -2.33 -14.05
N GLU A 59 -10.56 -3.30 -13.67
CA GLU A 59 -11.69 -3.76 -14.47
C GLU A 59 -12.74 -2.65 -14.66
N ARG A 60 -13.00 -1.85 -13.62
CA ARG A 60 -13.85 -0.64 -13.69
C ARG A 60 -13.15 0.53 -14.41
N ALA A 61 -11.84 0.67 -14.29
CA ALA A 61 -11.05 1.74 -14.91
C ALA A 61 -10.81 1.55 -16.41
N ARG A 62 -11.27 0.44 -17.00
CA ARG A 62 -11.33 0.28 -18.47
C ARG A 62 -12.21 1.35 -19.14
N GLU A 63 -13.07 2.04 -18.38
CA GLU A 63 -13.92 3.14 -18.88
C GLU A 63 -13.47 4.56 -18.48
N VAL A 64 -12.61 4.72 -17.46
CA VAL A 64 -12.23 6.05 -16.89
C VAL A 64 -10.73 6.10 -16.57
N ALA A 65 -9.90 5.63 -17.50
CA ALA A 65 -8.48 5.31 -17.26
C ALA A 65 -7.54 6.50 -16.93
N LEU A 66 -8.00 7.74 -16.73
CA LEU A 66 -7.06 8.87 -16.64
C LEU A 66 -7.35 9.97 -15.60
N LYS A 67 -8.40 9.89 -14.76
CA LYS A 67 -8.70 11.04 -13.87
C LYS A 67 -9.09 10.80 -12.40
N SER A 68 -9.29 9.58 -11.91
CA SER A 68 -9.56 9.35 -10.47
C SER A 68 -9.59 7.85 -10.21
N GLY A 69 -8.97 7.31 -9.14
CA GLY A 69 -9.42 6.00 -8.65
C GLY A 69 -8.45 4.98 -8.05
N ILE A 70 -7.30 5.36 -7.52
CA ILE A 70 -6.59 4.53 -6.52
C ILE A 70 -6.24 5.47 -5.36
N PRO A 71 -6.44 5.09 -4.09
CA PRO A 71 -5.80 5.84 -3.01
C PRO A 71 -4.31 5.98 -3.34
N GLU A 72 -3.80 7.21 -3.37
CA GLU A 72 -2.38 7.55 -3.63
C GLU A 72 -1.48 6.39 -3.21
N ARG A 73 -0.74 5.75 -4.15
CA ARG A 73 0.03 4.49 -3.96
C ARG A 73 0.67 4.34 -2.59
N GLY A 74 1.27 5.42 -2.09
CA GLY A 74 1.87 5.48 -0.78
C GLY A 74 0.88 5.44 0.39
N SER A 75 -0.30 6.05 0.30
CA SER A 75 -1.38 5.93 1.29
C SER A 75 -1.90 4.49 1.44
N ALA A 76 -1.96 3.72 0.34
CA ALA A 76 -2.34 2.31 0.37
C ALA A 76 -1.26 1.47 1.06
N PHE A 77 0.00 1.73 0.73
CA PHE A 77 1.13 1.12 1.40
C PHE A 77 1.20 1.50 2.89
N ARG A 78 0.93 2.77 3.25
CA ARG A 78 0.86 3.27 4.63
C ARG A 78 -0.17 2.50 5.44
N ARG A 79 -1.41 2.42 4.94
CA ARG A 79 -2.50 1.70 5.62
C ARG A 79 -2.16 0.23 5.83
N LEU A 80 -1.50 -0.40 4.86
CA LEU A 80 -1.02 -1.78 4.98
C LEU A 80 -0.02 -1.91 6.15
N MET A 81 1.01 -1.05 6.18
CA MET A 81 1.99 -1.04 7.26
C MET A 81 1.37 -0.77 8.63
N ASP A 82 0.46 0.21 8.73
CA ASP A 82 -0.20 0.57 9.98
C ASP A 82 -1.12 -0.56 10.48
N THR A 83 -1.78 -1.28 9.57
CA THR A 83 -2.62 -2.45 9.91
C THR A 83 -1.78 -3.62 10.42
N CYS A 84 -0.63 -3.86 9.81
CA CYS A 84 0.25 -4.99 10.15
C CYS A 84 1.28 -4.64 11.25
N GLY A 85 1.24 -3.44 11.84
CA GLY A 85 2.20 -3.03 12.87
C GLY A 85 3.66 -2.95 12.40
N ILE A 86 3.89 -2.64 11.13
CA ILE A 86 5.23 -2.62 10.53
C ILE A 86 5.86 -1.23 10.66
N ASP A 87 6.84 -1.13 11.55
CA ASP A 87 7.59 0.12 11.81
C ASP A 87 9.10 -0.03 11.67
N LYS A 88 9.63 -1.24 11.86
CA LYS A 88 11.07 -1.47 11.82
C LYS A 88 11.57 -1.42 10.39
N LYS A 89 12.63 -0.63 10.18
CA LYS A 89 13.21 -0.33 8.86
C LYS A 89 13.44 -1.53 7.94
N SER A 90 14.03 -2.62 8.45
CA SER A 90 14.24 -3.82 7.62
C SER A 90 12.92 -4.41 7.12
N ASP A 91 11.91 -4.40 7.98
CA ASP A 91 10.58 -4.96 7.73
C ASP A 91 9.78 -4.05 6.80
N VAL A 92 9.94 -2.73 6.91
CA VAL A 92 9.39 -1.74 5.96
C VAL A 92 9.97 -1.96 4.56
N ILE A 93 11.28 -2.21 4.44
CA ILE A 93 11.93 -2.48 3.14
C ILE A 93 11.41 -3.80 2.56
N LEU A 94 11.31 -4.84 3.38
CA LEU A 94 10.77 -6.14 2.99
C LEU A 94 9.31 -6.03 2.51
N ALA A 95 8.48 -5.32 3.28
CA ALA A 95 7.09 -5.00 2.97
C ALA A 95 6.96 -4.21 1.64
N ALA A 96 7.82 -3.22 1.43
CA ALA A 96 7.84 -2.42 0.20
C ALA A 96 8.17 -3.29 -1.02
N ILE A 97 9.21 -4.12 -0.94
CA ILE A 97 9.57 -5.05 -2.03
C ILE A 97 8.38 -5.96 -2.35
N HIS A 98 7.77 -6.56 -1.31
CA HIS A 98 6.64 -7.45 -1.53
C HIS A 98 5.44 -6.72 -2.13
N TYR A 99 5.10 -5.52 -1.65
CA TYR A 99 4.01 -4.71 -2.20
C TYR A 99 4.20 -4.44 -3.70
N LEU A 100 5.40 -4.03 -4.10
CA LEU A 100 5.74 -3.77 -5.51
C LEU A 100 5.54 -5.01 -6.40
N ARG A 101 6.04 -6.16 -5.96
CA ARG A 101 5.94 -7.42 -6.71
C ARG A 101 4.52 -7.97 -6.74
N SER A 102 3.86 -7.93 -5.59
CA SER A 102 2.62 -8.65 -5.35
C SER A 102 1.38 -7.86 -5.70
N VAL A 103 1.34 -6.60 -5.27
CA VAL A 103 0.20 -5.70 -5.49
C VAL A 103 0.39 -4.97 -6.79
N GLU A 104 1.56 -4.34 -6.99
CA GLU A 104 1.79 -3.48 -8.14
C GLU A 104 2.17 -4.26 -9.42
N LYS A 105 2.61 -5.51 -9.28
CA LYS A 105 3.09 -6.36 -10.38
C LYS A 105 4.29 -5.75 -11.12
N GLU A 106 5.03 -4.85 -10.46
CA GLU A 106 6.28 -4.31 -10.97
C GLU A 106 7.39 -5.33 -10.69
N SER A 107 8.03 -5.89 -11.72
CA SER A 107 9.13 -6.87 -11.59
C SER A 107 10.52 -6.24 -11.54
N ASP A 108 10.72 -5.09 -12.20
CA ASP A 108 11.93 -4.28 -12.15
C ASP A 108 11.70 -3.06 -11.26
N THR A 109 12.12 -3.14 -10.00
CA THR A 109 12.09 -1.98 -9.10
C THR A 109 13.47 -1.76 -8.47
N PRO A 110 14.31 -0.87 -9.03
CA PRO A 110 15.58 -0.50 -8.42
C PRO A 110 15.38 0.07 -7.01
N PRO A 111 16.44 0.07 -6.16
CA PRO A 111 16.36 0.57 -4.79
C PRO A 111 15.77 1.98 -4.61
N ARG A 112 15.89 2.84 -5.63
CA ARG A 112 15.29 4.18 -5.65
C ARG A 112 13.76 4.15 -5.68
N ASP A 113 13.15 3.18 -6.34
CA ASP A 113 11.71 3.07 -6.48
C ASP A 113 11.10 2.52 -5.18
N ILE A 114 11.82 1.63 -4.51
CA ILE A 114 11.50 1.18 -3.14
C ILE A 114 11.51 2.38 -2.18
N LYS A 115 12.56 3.23 -2.22
CA LYS A 115 12.60 4.48 -1.43
C LYS A 115 11.42 5.37 -1.73
N ARG A 116 11.10 5.58 -3.01
CA ARG A 116 10.00 6.45 -3.43
C ARG A 116 8.66 5.97 -2.87
N LEU A 117 8.38 4.67 -2.90
CA LEU A 117 7.16 4.12 -2.29
C LEU A 117 7.09 4.41 -0.77
N ILE A 118 8.21 4.23 -0.07
CA ILE A 118 8.29 4.48 1.37
C ILE A 118 8.06 5.96 1.68
N VAL A 119 8.68 6.88 0.93
CA VAL A 119 8.45 8.34 1.10
C VAL A 119 7.01 8.72 0.79
N GLN A 120 6.43 8.15 -0.27
CA GLN A 120 5.01 8.36 -0.62
C GLN A 120 4.05 7.89 0.47
N SER A 121 4.47 7.01 1.39
CA SER A 121 3.64 6.63 2.54
C SER A 121 3.44 7.77 3.54
N GLU A 122 4.24 8.84 3.45
CA GLU A 122 4.22 10.00 4.36
C GLU A 122 4.45 9.61 5.83
N LYS A 123 4.91 8.39 6.10
CA LYS A 123 5.25 7.90 7.45
C LYS A 123 6.71 8.20 7.80
N TRP A 124 7.56 8.26 6.78
CA TRP A 124 8.96 8.70 6.88
C TRP A 124 9.21 9.79 5.84
N ASP A 125 9.97 10.81 6.22
CA ASP A 125 10.36 11.88 5.31
C ASP A 125 11.49 11.47 4.35
N GLU A 126 11.68 12.27 3.30
CA GLU A 126 12.67 11.99 2.26
C GLU A 126 14.11 11.97 2.81
N ASP A 127 14.44 12.86 3.74
CA ASP A 127 15.78 12.98 4.33
C ASP A 127 16.13 11.77 5.20
N GLU A 128 15.15 11.22 5.92
CA GLU A 128 15.31 10.00 6.68
C GLU A 128 15.54 8.82 5.74
N VAL A 129 14.67 8.61 4.75
CA VAL A 129 14.76 7.49 3.80
C VAL A 129 15.99 7.60 2.89
N ALA A 130 16.48 8.80 2.61
CA ALA A 130 17.73 9.02 1.88
C ALA A 130 18.92 8.34 2.56
N LYS A 131 18.99 8.37 3.90
CA LYS A 131 20.04 7.73 4.71
C LYS A 131 19.95 6.21 4.72
N TRP A 132 18.87 5.63 4.20
CA TRP A 132 18.67 4.19 4.18
C TRP A 132 19.49 3.56 3.05
N ASN A 133 20.53 2.80 3.40
CA ASN A 133 21.33 2.06 2.43
C ASN A 133 20.58 0.80 1.95
N MET A 134 19.63 0.99 1.04
CA MET A 134 18.75 -0.06 0.55
C MET A 134 19.50 -1.29 0.06
N SER A 135 20.58 -1.11 -0.70
CA SER A 135 21.38 -2.24 -1.20
C SER A 135 21.96 -3.07 -0.05
N LEU A 136 22.46 -2.43 1.01
CA LEU A 136 22.97 -3.14 2.17
C LEU A 136 21.87 -3.93 2.89
N TYR A 137 20.68 -3.35 3.07
CA TYR A 137 19.56 -4.05 3.71
C TYR A 137 19.08 -5.23 2.86
N ILE A 138 18.97 -5.04 1.54
CA ILE A 138 18.60 -6.12 0.61
C ILE A 138 19.63 -7.25 0.69
N ASN A 139 20.92 -6.95 0.57
CA ASN A 139 21.97 -7.96 0.62
C ASN A 139 21.97 -8.72 1.96
N ARG A 140 21.77 -8.04 3.09
CA ARG A 140 21.64 -8.68 4.41
C ARG A 140 20.43 -9.62 4.51
N MET A 141 19.33 -9.28 3.84
CA MET A 141 18.13 -10.12 3.79
C MET A 141 18.29 -11.31 2.83
N MET A 142 19.19 -11.22 1.86
CA MET A 142 19.57 -12.33 0.97
C MET A 142 20.56 -13.31 1.66
N GLU A 143 21.50 -12.79 2.44
CA GLU A 143 22.61 -13.56 3.04
C GLU A 143 22.34 -14.05 4.47
N GLY A 144 21.22 -13.64 5.08
CA GLY A 144 20.87 -14.02 6.45
C GLY A 144 20.64 -15.52 6.64
N GLY A 145 20.70 -15.99 7.90
CA GLY A 145 20.55 -17.43 8.22
C GLY A 145 19.26 -18.07 7.70
N ALA A 146 18.15 -17.31 7.67
CA ALA A 146 17.00 -17.58 6.83
C ALA A 146 16.91 -16.43 5.82
N ALA A 147 17.31 -16.69 4.56
CA ALA A 147 17.21 -15.71 3.50
C ALA A 147 15.74 -15.30 3.31
N LEU A 148 15.44 -14.03 3.55
CA LEU A 148 14.09 -13.46 3.40
C LEU A 148 13.80 -13.02 1.97
N LEU A 149 14.87 -12.84 1.19
CA LEU A 149 14.84 -12.45 -0.20
C LEU A 149 15.64 -13.43 -1.05
N GLU A 150 15.24 -13.56 -2.31
CA GLU A 150 15.98 -14.31 -3.33
C GLU A 150 15.91 -13.61 -4.69
N TYR A 151 16.82 -13.99 -5.59
CA TYR A 151 16.71 -13.63 -7.00
C TYR A 151 15.79 -14.63 -7.70
N PRO A 152 14.80 -14.17 -8.48
CA PRO A 152 13.98 -15.08 -9.25
C PRO A 152 14.83 -15.71 -10.36
N GLY A 153 14.65 -17.01 -10.62
CA GLY A 153 15.55 -17.80 -11.48
C GLY A 153 15.56 -17.39 -12.96
N ASP A 154 14.64 -16.54 -13.40
CA ASP A 154 14.53 -16.01 -14.76
C ASP A 154 15.17 -14.62 -14.94
N GLN A 155 15.65 -13.98 -13.86
CA GLN A 155 16.19 -12.61 -13.90
C GLN A 155 17.68 -12.56 -13.51
N PRO A 156 18.39 -11.49 -13.90
CA PRO A 156 19.74 -11.24 -13.41
C PRO A 156 19.79 -11.10 -11.88
N GLU A 157 20.89 -11.54 -11.26
CA GLU A 157 21.17 -11.37 -9.84
C GLU A 157 21.44 -9.91 -9.47
N LYS A 158 20.37 -9.11 -9.41
CA LYS A 158 20.41 -7.68 -9.10
C LYS A 158 19.28 -7.31 -8.15
N ASN A 159 19.57 -6.40 -7.23
CA ASN A 159 18.63 -5.93 -6.19
C ASN A 159 17.31 -5.35 -6.73
N ARG A 160 17.25 -5.00 -8.02
CA ARG A 160 16.02 -4.54 -8.66
C ARG A 160 14.99 -5.62 -8.94
N PHE A 161 15.38 -6.89 -8.89
CA PHE A 161 14.53 -8.04 -9.23
C PHE A 161 14.20 -8.92 -8.04
N VAL A 162 14.78 -8.65 -6.86
CA VAL A 162 14.58 -9.49 -5.67
C VAL A 162 13.09 -9.66 -5.36
N VAL A 163 12.77 -10.86 -4.90
CA VAL A 163 11.44 -11.28 -4.43
C VAL A 163 11.56 -11.88 -3.04
N LEU A 164 10.44 -12.00 -2.33
CA LEU A 164 10.42 -12.65 -1.02
C LEU A 164 10.46 -14.16 -1.19
N THR A 165 11.24 -14.82 -0.34
CA THR A 165 11.16 -16.26 -0.13
C THR A 165 9.96 -16.59 0.77
N ASP A 166 9.63 -17.87 0.90
CA ASP A 166 8.65 -18.35 1.88
C ASP A 166 9.00 -17.89 3.31
N ALA A 167 10.28 -17.93 3.68
CA ALA A 167 10.74 -17.44 4.99
C ALA A 167 10.52 -15.92 5.17
N GLY A 168 10.69 -15.14 4.09
CA GLY A 168 10.36 -13.72 4.08
C GLY A 168 8.87 -13.44 4.29
N LEU A 169 8.01 -14.26 3.67
CA LEU A 169 6.56 -14.16 3.85
C LEU A 169 6.15 -14.53 5.28
N ASP A 170 6.65 -15.66 5.80
CA ASP A 170 6.41 -16.09 7.18
C ASP A 170 6.87 -15.05 8.20
N HIS A 171 7.96 -14.34 7.92
CA HIS A 171 8.44 -13.25 8.76
C HIS A 171 7.45 -12.09 8.80
N LEU A 172 6.92 -11.67 7.66
CA LEU A 172 5.87 -10.63 7.59
C LEU A 172 4.57 -11.09 8.27
N GLU A 173 4.16 -12.34 8.10
CA GLU A 173 2.98 -12.91 8.76
C GLU A 173 3.10 -12.87 10.28
N LYS A 174 4.25 -13.31 10.83
CA LYS A 174 4.49 -13.34 12.29
C LYS A 174 4.43 -11.97 12.94
N MET A 175 4.72 -10.90 12.21
CA MET A 175 4.65 -9.53 12.73
C MET A 175 3.22 -8.99 12.74
N SER A 176 2.35 -9.54 11.90
CA SER A 176 0.96 -9.11 11.75
C SER A 176 -0.02 -9.84 12.69
N LEU A 177 0.47 -10.81 13.47
CA LEU A 177 -0.28 -11.59 14.47
C LEU A 177 -0.14 -10.98 15.86
#